data_AF-A0A355S486-F1
#
_entry.id   AF-A0A355S486-F1
#
_cell.length_a   1.000
_cell.length_b   1.000
_cell.length_c   1.000
_cell.angle_alpha   90.00
_cell.angle_beta   90.00
_cell.angle_gamma   90.00
#
_symmetry.space_group_name_H-M   'P 1'
#
loop_
_entity.id
_entity.type
_entity.pdbx_description
1 polymer ?
#
loop_
_entity_poly.entity_id
_entity_poly.type
_entity_poly.pdbx_seq_one_letter_code
_entity_poly.pdbx_strand_id
1 'polypeptide(L)'
;FERITLPLYQELETEGMWFTVPEEVDDVYNGYTLFNYYNGLKHSLLNAAMMRTMATREDMGSTVFNTKDESGEVKKSHILLYDLYPGGLGFTEKAYDFGYEIIEDAINLVMKCNCEDGCPACVGDYHLDKKLVAWGLKSLLEAQKAPPEVRKVEAPYKVVVEKKFEFEELPKRWGEFVKFLSDRAEYLHSFLSTINNVEVSGNLLIFVTDFKFYERWVLENSNRKKILNTINRYVKTPPTFDIGVKVIEKQPDDIREKIMRRYDDLVK
;
A
#
# COMPACT_ATOMS: atom_id res chain seq x y z
N PHE A 1 17.68 1.48 -21.48
CA PHE A 1 17.34 0.89 -20.18
C PHE A 1 17.58 -0.61 -20.27
N GLU A 2 18.65 -1.11 -19.66
CA GLU A 2 18.87 -2.54 -19.55
C GLU A 2 17.90 -3.13 -18.52
N ARG A 3 17.27 -4.26 -18.85
CA ARG A 3 16.41 -4.99 -17.91
C ARG A 3 17.30 -5.81 -16.99
N ILE A 4 17.20 -5.53 -15.69
CA ILE A 4 17.81 -6.37 -14.66
C ILE A 4 17.06 -7.71 -14.66
N THR A 5 17.78 -8.80 -14.92
CA THR A 5 17.22 -10.16 -15.04
C THR A 5 17.29 -10.97 -13.74
N LEU A 6 18.14 -10.54 -12.81
CA LEU A 6 18.30 -11.18 -11.51
C LEU A 6 17.28 -10.62 -10.49
N PRO A 7 16.80 -11.45 -9.55
CA PRO A 7 15.99 -10.96 -8.44
C PRO A 7 16.79 -9.93 -7.64
N LEU A 8 16.20 -8.74 -7.45
CA LEU A 8 16.79 -7.63 -6.68
C LEU A 8 16.50 -7.75 -5.18
N TYR A 9 16.36 -8.97 -4.68
CA TYR A 9 16.11 -9.25 -3.28
C TYR A 9 16.99 -10.41 -2.83
N GLN A 10 17.33 -10.40 -1.55
CA GLN A 10 17.98 -11.51 -0.86
C GLN A 10 17.05 -11.94 0.28
N GLU A 11 16.90 -13.25 0.45
CA GLU A 11 16.17 -13.82 1.57
C GLU A 11 17.18 -14.15 2.67
N LEU A 12 16.86 -13.72 3.90
CA LEU A 12 17.69 -13.94 5.07
C LEU A 12 16.85 -14.65 6.11
N GLU A 13 17.15 -15.92 6.36
CA GLU A 13 16.64 -16.64 7.52
C GLU A 13 17.52 -16.29 8.71
N THR A 14 16.95 -15.63 9.72
CA THR A 14 17.66 -15.12 10.90
C THR A 14 16.72 -15.01 12.09
N GLU A 15 17.29 -14.77 13.26
CA GLU A 15 16.57 -14.53 14.49
C GLU A 15 16.32 -13.03 14.69
N GLY A 16 15.24 -12.73 15.42
CA GLY A 16 14.87 -11.36 15.73
C GLY A 16 13.86 -11.27 16.86
N MET A 17 13.78 -10.09 17.45
CA MET A 17 12.81 -9.72 18.47
C MET A 17 12.06 -8.47 18.03
N TRP A 18 10.84 -8.26 18.52
CA TRP A 18 10.12 -7.03 18.23
C TRP A 18 9.48 -6.39 19.45
N PHE A 19 9.43 -5.07 19.43
CA PHE A 19 8.62 -4.28 20.35
C PHE A 19 7.28 -3.96 19.69
N THR A 20 6.19 -4.19 20.41
CA THR A 20 4.85 -3.81 19.96
C THR A 20 4.59 -2.38 20.36
N VAL A 21 4.27 -1.53 19.38
CA VAL A 21 3.95 -0.13 19.64
C VAL A 21 2.55 -0.03 20.25
N PRO A 22 2.35 0.71 21.35
CA PRO A 22 1.03 0.93 21.93
C PRO A 22 0.12 1.71 20.98
N GLU A 23 -1.18 1.45 21.07
CA GLU A 23 -2.19 2.05 20.20
C GLU A 23 -2.20 3.58 20.32
N GLU A 24 -2.01 4.13 21.52
CA GLU A 24 -1.93 5.58 21.70
C GLU A 24 -0.75 6.22 20.96
N VAL A 25 0.36 5.51 20.83
CA VAL A 25 1.56 5.98 20.11
C VAL A 25 1.34 5.87 18.61
N ASP A 26 0.77 4.75 18.16
CA ASP A 26 0.43 4.52 16.75
C ASP A 26 -0.50 5.62 16.24
N ASP A 27 -1.56 5.96 16.99
CA ASP A 27 -2.52 7.00 16.62
C ASP A 27 -1.85 8.37 16.41
N VAL A 28 -0.95 8.73 17.33
CA VAL A 28 -0.21 9.99 17.25
C VAL A 28 0.77 9.98 16.09
N TYR A 29 1.55 8.91 15.93
CA TYR A 29 2.61 8.82 14.94
C TYR A 29 2.06 8.75 13.52
N ASN A 30 0.98 8.00 13.31
CA ASN A 30 0.26 7.94 12.03
C ASN A 30 -0.37 9.28 11.65
N GLY A 31 -0.56 10.17 12.63
CA GLY A 31 -0.96 11.53 12.37
C GLY A 31 0.06 12.35 11.56
N TYR A 32 1.36 12.10 11.76
CA TYR A 32 2.40 12.85 11.09
C TYR A 32 2.63 12.32 9.68
N THR A 33 2.17 13.05 8.67
CA THR A 33 2.32 12.67 7.25
C THR A 33 3.69 13.01 6.67
N LEU A 34 4.35 14.06 7.19
CA LEU A 34 5.61 14.56 6.65
C LEU A 34 6.83 13.84 7.22
N PHE A 35 6.79 13.46 8.49
CA PHE A 35 7.92 12.86 9.21
C PHE A 35 7.50 11.57 9.90
N ASN A 36 8.29 10.51 9.70
CA ASN A 36 8.00 9.19 10.24
C ASN A 36 8.68 9.00 11.61
N TYR A 37 7.91 9.21 12.68
CA TYR A 37 8.39 9.09 14.06
C TYR A 37 8.74 7.65 14.48
N TYR A 38 8.24 6.62 13.77
CA TYR A 38 8.67 5.24 14.00
C TYR A 38 10.17 5.05 13.72
N ASN A 39 10.75 5.81 12.79
CA ASN A 39 12.20 5.77 12.58
C ASN A 39 12.97 6.29 13.80
N GLY A 40 12.42 7.27 14.51
CA GLY A 40 12.98 7.76 15.78
C GLY A 40 13.02 6.67 16.85
N LEU A 41 11.86 6.02 17.09
CA LEU A 41 11.75 4.87 17.99
C LEU A 41 12.75 3.77 17.63
N LYS A 42 12.71 3.35 16.36
CA LYS A 42 13.57 2.31 15.79
C LYS A 42 15.05 2.60 16.02
N HIS A 43 15.49 3.82 15.71
CA HIS A 43 16.89 4.21 15.82
C HIS A 43 17.37 4.21 17.27
N SER A 44 16.58 4.77 18.19
CA SER A 44 16.93 4.80 19.60
C SER A 44 16.97 3.40 20.22
N LEU A 45 15.98 2.54 19.91
CA LEU A 45 15.94 1.15 20.38
C LEU A 45 17.10 0.32 19.82
N LEU A 46 17.41 0.43 18.53
CA LEU A 46 18.54 -0.29 17.93
C LEU A 46 19.88 0.12 18.58
N ASN A 47 20.11 1.42 18.77
CA ASN A 47 21.36 1.88 19.42
C ASN A 47 21.47 1.40 20.87
N ALA A 48 20.38 1.46 21.63
CA ALA A 48 20.35 0.94 23.00
C ALA A 48 20.59 -0.57 23.03
N ALA A 49 19.96 -1.33 22.14
CA ALA A 49 20.17 -2.77 22.00
C ALA A 49 21.63 -3.10 21.69
N MET A 50 22.24 -2.44 20.69
CA MET A 50 23.65 -2.63 20.33
C MET A 50 24.59 -2.33 21.50
N MET A 51 24.34 -1.24 22.25
CA MET A 51 25.13 -0.91 23.43
C MET A 51 25.02 -1.96 24.53
N ARG A 52 23.81 -2.48 24.79
CA ARG A 52 23.55 -3.49 25.82
C ARG A 52 24.15 -4.85 25.46
N THR A 53 24.05 -5.24 24.19
CA THR A 53 24.54 -6.55 23.70
C THR A 53 26.00 -6.54 23.28
N MET A 54 26.62 -5.35 23.19
CA MET A 54 27.95 -5.12 22.60
C MET A 54 28.03 -5.50 21.11
N ALA A 55 26.91 -5.36 20.40
CA ALA A 55 26.83 -5.57 18.96
C ALA A 55 27.26 -4.33 18.18
N THR A 56 27.69 -4.52 16.94
CA THR A 56 28.01 -3.46 15.99
C THR A 56 26.87 -3.25 14.98
N ARG A 57 27.00 -2.22 14.14
CA ARG A 57 26.04 -1.94 13.06
C ARG A 57 26.00 -3.01 11.97
N GLU A 58 27.03 -3.84 11.89
CA GLU A 58 27.10 -4.96 10.95
C GLU A 58 26.47 -6.23 11.53
N ASP A 59 26.23 -6.27 12.85
CA ASP A 59 25.70 -7.44 13.55
C ASP A 59 24.17 -7.40 13.68
N MET A 60 23.58 -6.22 13.88
CA MET A 60 22.15 -6.07 14.15
C MET A 60 21.50 -4.99 13.28
N GLY A 61 20.34 -5.34 12.72
CA GLY A 61 19.49 -4.46 11.93
C GLY A 61 18.17 -4.14 12.63
N SER A 62 17.44 -3.15 12.11
CA SER A 62 16.08 -2.87 12.57
C SER A 62 15.16 -2.39 11.45
N THR A 63 13.88 -2.70 11.57
CA THR A 63 12.85 -2.25 10.64
C THR A 63 11.51 -2.06 11.35
N VAL A 64 10.58 -1.38 10.68
CA VAL A 64 9.20 -1.21 11.14
C VAL A 64 8.31 -2.07 10.26
N PHE A 65 7.44 -2.86 10.87
CA PHE A 65 6.43 -3.64 10.14
C PHE A 65 5.07 -3.51 10.80
N ASN A 66 4.03 -3.66 9.98
CA ASN A 66 2.65 -3.47 10.40
C ASN A 66 1.88 -4.77 10.24
N THR A 67 1.09 -5.13 11.25
CA THR A 67 0.11 -6.21 11.13
C THR A 67 -1.16 -5.68 10.47
N LYS A 68 -1.75 -6.49 9.60
CA LYS A 68 -3.01 -6.19 8.91
C LYS A 68 -4.10 -7.12 9.40
N ASP A 69 -5.32 -6.61 9.51
CA ASP A 69 -6.50 -7.44 9.74
C ASP A 69 -6.95 -8.16 8.45
N GLU A 70 -7.99 -9.01 8.58
CA GLU A 70 -8.59 -9.73 7.43
C GLU A 70 -9.20 -8.76 6.39
N SER A 71 -9.54 -7.55 6.80
CA SER A 71 -10.06 -6.47 5.93
C SER A 71 -8.95 -5.68 5.23
N GLY A 72 -7.68 -5.91 5.58
CA GLY A 72 -6.51 -5.22 5.06
C GLY A 72 -6.15 -3.90 5.76
N GLU A 73 -6.83 -3.53 6.84
CA GLU A 73 -6.53 -2.35 7.67
C GLU A 73 -5.34 -2.62 8.59
N VAL A 74 -4.48 -1.61 8.77
CA VAL A 74 -3.31 -1.70 9.66
C VAL A 74 -3.80 -1.71 11.10
N LYS A 75 -3.47 -2.76 11.84
CA LYS A 75 -3.95 -2.97 13.22
C LYS A 75 -2.93 -2.49 14.25
N LYS A 76 -1.66 -2.85 14.09
CA LYS A 76 -0.57 -2.48 15.01
C LYS A 76 0.77 -2.39 14.29
N SER A 77 1.57 -1.43 14.69
CA SER A 77 2.95 -1.27 14.26
C SER A 77 3.92 -1.95 15.24
N HIS A 78 5.00 -2.49 14.70
CA HIS A 78 6.03 -3.19 15.47
C HIS A 78 7.42 -2.74 15.03
N ILE A 79 8.34 -2.63 15.98
CA ILE A 79 9.76 -2.36 15.73
C ILE A 79 10.50 -3.68 15.84
N LEU A 80 10.97 -4.21 14.71
CA LEU A 80 11.77 -5.43 14.65
C LEU A 80 13.26 -5.11 14.78
N LEU A 81 13.95 -5.83 15.66
CA LEU A 81 15.40 -5.96 15.69
C LEU A 81 15.75 -7.37 15.22
N TYR A 82 16.73 -7.52 14.33
CA TYR A 82 17.11 -8.81 13.77
C TYR A 82 18.63 -8.91 13.57
N ASP A 83 19.17 -10.11 13.65
CA ASP A 83 20.59 -10.35 13.41
C ASP A 83 20.89 -10.27 11.90
N LEU A 84 21.96 -9.57 11.52
CA LEU A 84 22.41 -9.43 10.13
C LEU A 84 23.30 -10.61 9.68
N TYR A 85 23.02 -11.80 10.19
CA TYR A 85 23.76 -13.02 9.87
C TYR A 85 22.80 -14.20 9.63
N PRO A 86 23.02 -15.02 8.58
CA PRO A 86 22.20 -16.20 8.34
C PRO A 86 22.20 -17.17 9.52
N GLY A 87 21.01 -17.54 10.00
CA GLY A 87 20.82 -18.41 11.16
C GLY A 87 20.90 -17.72 12.52
N GLY A 88 21.19 -16.41 12.56
CA GLY A 88 21.35 -15.66 13.81
C GLY A 88 22.70 -15.93 14.50
N LEU A 89 23.19 -14.93 15.24
CA LEU A 89 24.37 -15.04 16.10
C LEU A 89 24.02 -14.90 17.59
N GLY A 90 22.73 -14.77 17.91
CA GLY A 90 22.20 -14.67 19.27
C GLY A 90 22.26 -13.25 19.84
N PHE A 91 22.48 -12.21 19.03
CA PHE A 91 22.49 -10.84 19.53
C PHE A 91 21.07 -10.40 19.89
N THR A 92 20.09 -10.71 19.06
CA THR A 92 18.68 -10.43 19.32
C THR A 92 18.09 -11.35 20.38
N GLU A 93 18.53 -12.60 20.48
CA GLU A 93 18.19 -13.48 21.61
C GLU A 93 18.65 -12.84 22.92
N LYS A 94 19.90 -12.40 23.01
CA LYS A 94 20.41 -11.69 24.19
C LYS A 94 19.69 -10.35 24.42
N ALA A 95 19.34 -9.62 23.35
CA ALA A 95 18.58 -8.38 23.48
C ALA A 95 17.18 -8.63 24.07
N TYR A 96 16.57 -9.77 23.76
CA TYR A 96 15.26 -10.16 24.30
C TYR A 96 15.31 -10.30 25.83
N ASP A 97 16.39 -10.88 26.38
CA ASP A 97 16.60 -11.00 27.82
C ASP A 97 16.68 -9.65 28.54
N PHE A 98 17.10 -8.59 27.84
CA PHE A 98 17.25 -7.23 28.36
C PHE A 98 16.21 -6.25 27.78
N GLY A 99 15.05 -6.74 27.32
CA GLY A 99 14.08 -5.93 26.59
C GLY A 99 13.65 -4.66 27.34
N TYR A 100 13.39 -4.76 28.65
CA TYR A 100 13.00 -3.60 29.47
C TYR A 100 14.14 -2.60 29.61
N GLU A 101 15.32 -3.11 29.91
CA GLU A 101 16.55 -2.36 30.09
C GLU A 101 16.96 -1.64 28.81
N ILE A 102 16.71 -2.21 27.63
CA ILE A 102 16.94 -1.57 26.33
C ILE A 102 16.02 -0.36 26.14
N ILE A 103 14.75 -0.46 26.54
CA ILE A 103 13.82 0.67 26.46
C ILE A 103 14.27 1.79 27.39
N GLU A 104 14.68 1.48 28.63
CA GLU A 104 15.21 2.48 29.56
C GLU A 104 16.46 3.18 29.03
N ASP A 105 17.39 2.42 28.45
CA ASP A 105 18.59 2.96 27.82
C ASP A 105 18.25 3.86 26.62
N ALA A 106 17.26 3.47 25.80
CA ALA A 106 16.79 4.28 24.68
C ALA A 106 16.18 5.61 25.17
N ILE A 107 15.36 5.58 26.23
CA ILE A 107 14.82 6.80 26.85
C ILE A 107 15.96 7.69 27.33
N ASN A 108 16.95 7.11 28.01
CA ASN A 108 18.12 7.84 28.50
C ASN A 108 18.94 8.46 27.36
N LEU A 109 19.14 7.72 26.27
CA LEU A 109 19.85 8.19 25.08
C LEU A 109 19.20 9.45 24.50
N VAL A 110 17.87 9.44 24.36
CA VAL A 110 17.13 10.58 23.79
C VAL A 110 17.07 11.76 24.77
N MET A 111 16.77 11.50 26.04
CA MET A 111 16.58 12.55 27.05
C MET A 111 17.88 13.26 27.45
N LYS A 112 19.02 12.55 27.49
CA LYS A 112 20.33 13.12 27.86
C LYS A 112 21.04 13.79 26.67
N CYS A 113 20.50 13.69 25.46
CA CYS A 113 21.09 14.34 24.30
C CYS A 113 20.85 15.86 24.35
N ASN A 114 21.90 16.65 24.10
CA ASN A 114 21.87 18.11 24.15
C ASN A 114 21.27 18.78 22.89
N CYS A 115 20.75 18.03 21.93
CA CYS A 115 20.05 18.57 20.77
C CYS A 115 18.74 19.27 21.17
N GLU A 116 18.29 20.25 20.40
CA GLU A 116 16.97 20.88 20.62
C GLU A 116 15.86 19.95 20.13
N ASP A 117 15.92 19.60 18.85
CA ASP A 117 15.11 18.56 18.19
C ASP A 117 15.86 17.23 18.18
N GLY A 118 15.67 16.41 17.16
CA GLY A 118 16.42 15.17 16.93
C GLY A 118 17.82 15.38 16.37
N CYS A 119 18.64 14.34 16.42
CA CYS A 119 19.92 14.28 15.72
C CYS A 119 20.31 12.82 15.39
N PRO A 120 21.30 12.60 14.52
CA PRO A 120 21.79 11.26 14.16
C PRO A 120 22.27 10.41 15.33
N ALA A 121 22.66 11.04 16.44
CA ALA A 121 23.14 10.33 17.63
C ALA A 121 22.00 9.83 18.55
N CYS A 122 20.84 10.48 18.58
CA CYS A 122 19.73 10.09 19.47
C CYS A 122 18.59 9.40 18.72
N VAL A 123 17.89 10.12 17.83
CA VAL A 123 16.69 9.65 17.13
C VAL A 123 16.93 9.40 15.63
N GLY A 124 18.11 9.75 15.11
CA GLY A 124 18.50 9.43 13.73
C GLY A 124 18.18 10.51 12.70
N ASP A 125 17.39 11.53 13.04
CA ASP A 125 16.94 12.58 12.12
C ASP A 125 16.85 13.93 12.84
N TYR A 126 17.21 15.01 12.15
CA TYR A 126 17.14 16.37 12.67
C TYR A 126 15.73 16.97 12.66
N HIS A 127 14.80 16.42 11.87
CA HIS A 127 13.44 16.96 11.73
C HIS A 127 12.44 16.37 12.73
N LEU A 128 12.84 15.35 13.50
CA LEU A 128 11.97 14.71 14.47
C LEU A 128 12.03 15.45 15.80
N ASP A 129 10.87 15.71 16.42
CA ASP A 129 10.83 16.19 17.79
C ASP A 129 11.23 15.07 18.74
N LYS A 130 12.40 15.23 19.39
CA LYS A 130 12.93 14.24 20.33
C LYS A 130 12.01 14.03 21.54
N LYS A 131 11.21 15.01 21.94
CA LYS A 131 10.27 14.89 23.07
C LYS A 131 9.14 13.93 22.72
N LEU A 132 8.67 13.99 21.47
CA LEU A 132 7.64 13.08 20.99
C LEU A 132 8.18 11.64 20.89
N VAL A 133 9.41 11.47 20.40
CA VAL A 133 10.08 10.16 20.40
C VAL A 133 10.28 9.63 21.83
N ALA A 134 10.73 10.47 22.76
CA ALA A 134 10.90 10.10 24.16
C ALA A 134 9.58 9.71 24.83
N TRP A 135 8.47 10.38 24.49
CA TRP A 135 7.14 9.97 24.93
C TRP A 135 6.78 8.59 24.38
N GLY A 136 6.94 8.35 23.08
CA GLY A 136 6.66 7.04 22.49
C GLY A 136 7.49 5.91 23.12
N LEU A 137 8.77 6.18 23.43
CA LEU A 137 9.63 5.22 24.14
C LEU A 137 9.13 4.93 25.55
N LYS A 138 8.69 5.95 26.29
CA LYS A 138 8.13 5.77 27.64
C LYS A 138 6.82 4.99 27.63
N SER A 139 5.98 5.22 26.62
CA SER A 139 4.72 4.50 26.43
C SER A 139 4.92 2.99 26.20
N LEU A 140 6.12 2.54 25.79
CA LEU A 140 6.44 1.11 25.68
C LEU A 140 6.56 0.42 27.04
N LEU A 141 6.90 1.14 28.11
CA LEU A 141 6.99 0.60 29.47
C LEU A 141 5.66 0.72 30.21
N GLU A 142 5.06 1.91 30.16
CA GLU A 142 3.81 2.23 30.86
C GLU A 142 2.94 3.12 29.98
N ALA A 143 1.65 2.79 29.85
CA ALA A 143 0.71 3.58 29.07
C ALA A 143 0.67 5.04 29.55
N GLN A 144 0.95 5.98 28.66
CA GLN A 144 1.03 7.42 28.96
C GLN A 144 0.13 8.24 28.04
N LYS A 145 -0.48 9.28 28.62
CA LYS A 145 -1.24 10.25 27.82
C LYS A 145 -0.32 11.00 26.88
N ALA A 146 -0.75 11.19 25.63
CA ALA A 146 -0.03 11.97 24.64
C ALA A 146 0.25 13.41 25.14
N PRO A 147 1.41 14.00 24.81
CA PRO A 147 1.73 15.39 25.16
C PRO A 147 0.68 16.36 24.61
N PRO A 148 0.31 17.43 25.36
CA PRO A 148 -0.75 18.34 24.97
C PRO A 148 -0.43 19.17 23.70
N GLU A 149 0.84 19.34 23.35
CA GLU A 149 1.26 20.03 22.12
C GLU A 149 1.18 19.15 20.86
N VAL A 150 0.80 17.88 20.98
CA VAL A 150 0.61 17.01 19.81
C VAL A 150 -0.50 17.58 18.95
N ARG A 151 -0.16 17.93 17.71
CA ARG A 151 -1.11 18.38 16.70
C ARG A 151 -2.10 17.23 16.48
N LYS A 152 -3.29 17.32 17.09
CA LYS A 152 -4.36 16.34 16.86
C LYS A 152 -4.61 16.26 15.37
N VAL A 153 -4.42 15.08 14.82
CA VAL A 153 -4.61 14.88 13.39
C VAL A 153 -6.09 14.69 13.16
N GLU A 154 -6.65 15.59 12.36
CA GLU A 154 -7.93 15.36 11.74
C GLU A 154 -7.81 14.04 10.98
N ALA A 155 -8.66 13.08 11.31
CA ALA A 155 -8.65 11.75 10.70
C ALA A 155 -8.48 11.91 9.17
N PRO A 156 -7.62 11.10 8.52
CA PRO A 156 -7.35 11.25 7.10
C PRO A 156 -8.67 11.35 6.36
N TYR A 157 -8.86 12.43 5.59
CA TYR A 157 -10.06 12.62 4.79
C TYR A 157 -10.24 11.35 3.95
N LYS A 158 -11.25 10.53 4.30
CA LYS A 158 -11.66 9.43 3.44
C LYS A 158 -12.05 10.10 2.14
N VAL A 159 -11.24 9.92 1.10
CA VAL A 159 -11.62 10.30 -0.26
C VAL A 159 -12.77 9.40 -0.64
N VAL A 160 -13.98 9.79 -0.23
CA VAL A 160 -15.21 9.19 -0.72
C VAL A 160 -15.25 9.61 -2.18
N VAL A 161 -14.75 8.74 -3.04
CA VAL A 161 -14.98 8.87 -4.48
C VAL A 161 -16.48 8.73 -4.63
N GLU A 162 -17.17 9.86 -4.81
CA GLU A 162 -18.60 9.84 -5.08
C GLU A 162 -18.85 8.94 -6.29
N LYS A 163 -19.55 7.82 -6.04
CA LYS A 163 -19.95 6.89 -7.08
C LYS A 163 -21.03 7.58 -7.92
N LYS A 164 -20.59 8.19 -9.02
CA LYS A 164 -21.37 9.07 -9.90
C LYS A 164 -22.42 8.31 -10.73
N PHE A 165 -22.27 7.00 -10.89
CA PHE A 165 -23.12 6.18 -11.73
C PHE A 165 -23.81 5.09 -10.91
N GLU A 166 -25.07 4.83 -11.22
CA GLU A 166 -25.83 3.68 -10.72
C GLU A 166 -25.63 2.48 -11.64
N PHE A 167 -25.56 1.27 -11.09
CA PHE A 167 -25.30 0.05 -11.88
C PHE A 167 -26.36 -0.21 -12.95
N GLU A 168 -27.64 0.00 -12.62
CA GLU A 168 -28.76 -0.22 -13.52
C GLU A 168 -28.80 0.78 -14.69
N GLU A 169 -28.23 1.97 -14.51
CA GLU A 169 -28.19 3.02 -15.52
C GLU A 169 -26.95 2.93 -16.43
N LEU A 170 -25.98 2.08 -16.06
CA LEU A 170 -24.69 1.97 -16.73
C LEU A 170 -24.81 1.65 -18.23
N PRO A 171 -25.73 0.76 -18.70
CA PRO A 171 -25.99 0.57 -20.13
C PRO A 171 -26.38 1.84 -20.89
N LYS A 172 -27.26 2.65 -20.31
CA LYS A 172 -27.77 3.87 -20.95
C LYS A 172 -26.72 4.98 -20.97
N ARG A 173 -25.85 5.01 -19.97
CA ARG A 173 -24.83 6.05 -19.75
C ARG A 173 -23.41 5.56 -20.02
N TRP A 174 -23.25 4.48 -20.77
CA TRP A 174 -21.95 3.86 -21.01
C TRP A 174 -20.94 4.82 -21.65
N GLY A 175 -21.38 5.59 -22.65
CA GLY A 175 -20.53 6.60 -23.31
C GLY A 175 -20.07 7.71 -22.35
N GLU A 176 -20.94 8.16 -21.44
CA GLU A 176 -20.58 9.14 -20.40
C GLU A 176 -19.58 8.57 -19.41
N PHE A 177 -19.75 7.30 -19.03
CA PHE A 177 -18.85 6.59 -18.12
C PHE A 177 -17.44 6.44 -18.72
N VAL A 178 -17.34 6.00 -19.98
CA VAL A 178 -16.05 5.88 -20.67
C VAL A 178 -15.36 7.23 -20.80
N LYS A 179 -16.10 8.29 -21.17
CA LYS A 179 -15.55 9.65 -21.23
C LYS A 179 -15.03 10.12 -19.87
N PHE A 180 -15.80 9.87 -18.81
CA PHE A 180 -15.39 10.18 -17.44
C PHE A 180 -14.10 9.46 -17.01
N LEU A 181 -13.91 8.21 -17.42
CA LEU A 181 -12.67 7.46 -17.18
C LEU A 181 -11.49 8.05 -17.97
N SER A 182 -11.72 8.51 -19.20
CA SER A 182 -10.71 9.16 -20.03
C SER A 182 -10.24 10.48 -19.42
N ASP A 183 -11.14 11.32 -18.92
CA ASP A 183 -10.82 12.59 -18.25
C ASP A 183 -9.95 12.41 -17.00
N ARG A 184 -10.00 11.22 -16.38
CA ARG A 184 -9.21 10.84 -15.21
C ARG A 184 -7.95 10.02 -15.53
N ALA A 185 -7.65 9.81 -16.82
CA ALA A 185 -6.53 9.00 -17.29
C ALA A 185 -6.50 7.57 -16.71
N GLU A 186 -7.67 6.97 -16.45
CA GLU A 186 -7.76 5.61 -15.94
C GLU A 186 -7.25 4.60 -16.98
N TYR A 187 -6.40 3.65 -16.56
CA TYR A 187 -5.71 2.73 -17.46
C TYR A 187 -6.66 1.92 -18.37
N LEU A 188 -7.84 1.56 -17.86
CA LEU A 188 -8.80 0.72 -18.58
C LEU A 188 -9.70 1.49 -19.57
N HIS A 189 -9.63 2.82 -19.63
CA HIS A 189 -10.52 3.60 -20.51
C HIS A 189 -10.36 3.19 -21.98
N SER A 190 -9.13 2.92 -22.43
CA SER A 190 -8.83 2.58 -23.83
C SER A 190 -9.44 1.25 -24.26
N PHE A 191 -9.58 0.30 -23.32
CA PHE A 191 -10.31 -0.93 -23.56
C PHE A 191 -11.82 -0.69 -23.50
N LEU A 192 -12.34 -0.03 -22.47
CA LEU A 192 -13.78 0.17 -22.30
C LEU A 192 -14.39 1.02 -23.43
N SER A 193 -13.61 1.89 -24.07
CA SER A 193 -14.02 2.63 -25.27
C SER A 193 -14.22 1.78 -26.51
N THR A 194 -13.65 0.57 -26.58
CA THR A 194 -13.89 -0.34 -27.72
C THR A 194 -15.20 -1.11 -27.59
N ILE A 195 -15.82 -1.08 -26.41
CA ILE A 195 -17.08 -1.78 -26.12
C ILE A 195 -18.23 -0.86 -26.48
N ASN A 196 -18.93 -1.19 -27.56
CA ASN A 196 -20.01 -0.35 -28.09
C ASN A 196 -21.30 -0.44 -27.26
N ASN A 197 -21.53 -1.58 -26.61
CA ASN A 197 -22.74 -1.80 -25.84
C ASN A 197 -22.47 -2.69 -24.61
N VAL A 198 -23.19 -2.43 -23.53
CA VAL A 198 -23.15 -3.26 -22.32
C VAL A 198 -24.57 -3.59 -21.89
N GLU A 199 -24.80 -4.84 -21.50
CA GLU A 199 -26.09 -5.31 -21.00
C GLU A 199 -25.95 -5.56 -19.48
N VAL A 200 -27.00 -5.28 -18.71
CA VAL A 200 -27.07 -5.65 -17.28
C VAL A 200 -28.09 -6.76 -17.12
N SER A 201 -27.68 -7.87 -16.49
CA SER A 201 -28.56 -8.99 -16.15
C SER A 201 -28.38 -9.35 -14.68
N GLY A 202 -29.31 -8.91 -13.83
CA GLY A 202 -29.20 -9.04 -12.38
C GLY A 202 -27.95 -8.32 -11.86
N ASN A 203 -26.98 -9.07 -11.35
CA ASN A 203 -25.72 -8.55 -10.82
C ASN A 203 -24.54 -8.70 -11.80
N LEU A 204 -24.82 -9.10 -13.04
CA LEU A 204 -23.81 -9.32 -14.09
C LEU A 204 -23.83 -8.17 -15.10
N LEU A 205 -22.68 -7.53 -15.32
CA LEU A 205 -22.46 -6.60 -16.43
C LEU A 205 -21.84 -7.34 -17.60
N ILE A 206 -22.55 -7.41 -18.71
CA ILE A 206 -22.15 -8.15 -19.90
C ILE A 206 -21.60 -7.17 -20.93
N PHE A 207 -20.32 -7.29 -21.26
CA PHE A 207 -19.71 -6.55 -22.36
C PHE A 207 -20.07 -7.20 -23.69
N VAL A 208 -20.69 -6.43 -24.59
CA VAL A 208 -21.05 -6.89 -25.92
C VAL A 208 -19.97 -6.45 -26.90
N THR A 209 -19.28 -7.43 -27.49
CA THR A 209 -18.12 -7.20 -28.37
C THR A 209 -18.21 -8.04 -29.64
N ASP A 210 -17.67 -7.55 -30.75
CA ASP A 210 -17.49 -8.30 -31.99
C ASP A 210 -16.11 -8.99 -32.07
N PHE A 211 -15.23 -8.74 -31.10
CA PHE A 211 -13.89 -9.31 -31.04
C PHE A 211 -13.80 -10.47 -30.05
N LYS A 212 -13.58 -11.67 -30.57
CA LYS A 212 -13.37 -12.90 -29.78
C LYS A 212 -12.15 -12.84 -28.85
N PHE A 213 -11.18 -12.00 -29.16
CA PHE A 213 -10.00 -11.79 -28.30
C PHE A 213 -10.38 -11.28 -26.91
N TYR A 214 -11.34 -10.36 -26.82
CA TYR A 214 -11.70 -9.72 -25.55
C TYR A 214 -12.42 -10.67 -24.59
N GLU A 215 -13.08 -11.72 -25.09
CA GLU A 215 -13.68 -12.76 -24.26
C GLU A 215 -12.63 -13.41 -23.34
N ARG A 216 -11.51 -13.89 -23.92
CA ARG A 216 -10.44 -14.51 -23.14
C ARG A 216 -9.73 -13.52 -22.23
N TRP A 217 -9.52 -12.29 -22.72
CA TRP A 217 -8.77 -11.27 -22.00
C TRP A 217 -9.52 -10.76 -20.77
N VAL A 218 -10.84 -10.52 -20.88
CA VAL A 218 -11.69 -10.05 -19.76
C VAL A 218 -11.84 -11.14 -18.70
N LEU A 219 -11.95 -12.41 -19.11
CA LEU A 219 -12.10 -13.54 -18.19
C LEU A 219 -10.79 -13.94 -17.48
N GLU A 220 -9.64 -13.41 -17.92
CA GLU A 220 -8.36 -13.63 -17.26
C GLU A 220 -8.36 -13.02 -15.85
N ASN A 221 -7.99 -13.80 -14.83
CA ASN A 221 -8.10 -13.44 -13.40
C ASN A 221 -7.54 -12.05 -13.04
N SER A 222 -6.40 -11.67 -13.62
CA SER A 222 -5.76 -10.36 -13.37
C SER A 222 -6.59 -9.20 -13.94
N ASN A 223 -7.03 -9.32 -15.18
CA ASN A 223 -7.79 -8.27 -15.87
C ASN A 223 -9.21 -8.17 -15.33
N ARG A 224 -9.85 -9.32 -15.05
CA ARG A 224 -11.17 -9.39 -14.41
C ARG A 224 -11.20 -8.59 -13.11
N LYS A 225 -10.24 -8.83 -12.21
CA LYS A 225 -10.11 -8.08 -10.95
C LYS A 225 -9.93 -6.59 -11.16
N LYS A 226 -9.09 -6.19 -12.12
CA LYS A 226 -8.87 -4.77 -12.44
C LYS A 226 -10.15 -4.09 -12.92
N ILE A 227 -10.90 -4.73 -13.83
CA ILE A 227 -12.17 -4.19 -14.35
C ILE A 227 -13.21 -4.07 -13.23
N LEU A 228 -13.36 -5.11 -12.40
CA LEU A 228 -14.28 -5.08 -11.26
C LEU A 228 -13.95 -3.93 -10.29
N ASN A 229 -12.67 -3.76 -9.95
CA ASN A 229 -12.22 -2.69 -9.06
C ASN A 229 -12.47 -1.31 -9.65
N THR A 230 -12.16 -1.10 -10.94
CA THR A 230 -12.38 0.19 -11.61
C THR A 230 -13.87 0.54 -11.68
N ILE A 231 -14.75 -0.42 -11.99
CA ILE A 231 -16.19 -0.17 -12.04
C ILE A 231 -16.73 0.09 -10.62
N ASN A 232 -16.40 -0.75 -9.64
CA ASN A 232 -16.86 -0.58 -8.25
C ASN A 232 -16.38 0.74 -7.63
N ARG A 233 -15.23 1.28 -8.08
CA ARG A 233 -14.70 2.57 -7.62
C ARG A 233 -15.59 3.75 -7.99
N TYR A 234 -16.28 3.70 -9.13
CA TYR A 234 -17.02 4.84 -9.68
C TYR A 234 -18.53 4.59 -9.85
N VAL A 235 -18.95 3.33 -9.77
CA VAL A 235 -20.34 2.87 -9.96
C VAL A 235 -20.83 2.22 -8.67
N LYS A 236 -22.07 2.53 -8.26
CA LYS A 236 -22.74 1.84 -7.14
C LYS A 236 -23.16 0.44 -7.57
N THR A 237 -22.27 -0.53 -7.37
CA THR A 237 -22.49 -1.93 -7.74
C THR A 237 -23.07 -2.76 -6.57
N PRO A 238 -23.88 -3.79 -6.84
CA PRO A 238 -24.33 -4.77 -5.84
C PRO A 238 -23.17 -5.56 -5.20
N PRO A 239 -23.37 -6.19 -4.02
CA PRO A 239 -22.33 -6.95 -3.32
C PRO A 239 -21.81 -8.18 -4.10
N THR A 240 -22.65 -8.79 -4.94
CA THR A 240 -22.28 -9.97 -5.75
C THR A 240 -22.07 -9.59 -7.23
N PHE A 241 -21.60 -8.37 -7.48
CA PHE A 241 -21.36 -7.86 -8.83
C PHE A 241 -20.27 -8.66 -9.56
N ASP A 242 -20.54 -9.00 -10.82
CA ASP A 242 -19.59 -9.66 -11.70
C ASP A 242 -19.66 -9.12 -13.14
N ILE A 243 -18.70 -9.50 -13.97
CA ILE A 243 -18.61 -9.15 -15.38
C ILE A 243 -18.64 -10.40 -16.28
N GLY A 244 -19.29 -10.28 -17.42
CA GLY A 244 -19.34 -11.29 -18.48
C GLY A 244 -19.05 -10.68 -19.84
N VAL A 245 -18.86 -11.54 -20.84
CA VAL A 245 -18.67 -11.11 -22.24
C VAL A 245 -19.62 -11.88 -23.14
N LYS A 246 -20.25 -11.18 -24.09
CA LYS A 246 -21.09 -11.76 -25.13
C LYS A 246 -20.52 -11.35 -26.48
N VAL A 247 -20.09 -12.33 -27.26
CA VAL A 247 -19.51 -12.10 -28.59
C VAL A 247 -20.61 -12.12 -29.66
N ILE A 248 -20.73 -11.06 -30.44
CA ILE A 248 -21.62 -11.01 -31.61
C ILE A 248 -20.79 -11.29 -32.86
N GLU A 249 -21.17 -12.28 -33.66
CA GLU A 249 -20.57 -12.51 -34.97
C GLU A 249 -21.09 -11.47 -35.97
N LYS A 250 -20.19 -10.69 -36.59
CA LYS A 250 -20.55 -9.83 -37.72
C LYS A 250 -20.82 -10.68 -38.97
N GLN A 251 -21.97 -10.48 -39.62
CA GLN A 251 -22.23 -11.03 -40.95
C GLN A 251 -21.27 -10.43 -42.01
N PRO A 252 -20.96 -11.16 -43.09
CA PRO A 252 -19.75 -10.98 -43.90
C PRO A 252 -19.72 -9.77 -44.85
N ASP A 253 -20.70 -8.87 -44.84
CA ASP A 253 -20.78 -7.79 -45.83
C ASP A 253 -19.86 -6.59 -45.50
N ASP A 254 -19.59 -6.33 -44.22
CA ASP A 254 -18.71 -5.22 -43.77
C ASP A 254 -17.22 -5.44 -44.08
N ILE A 255 -16.81 -6.70 -44.24
CA ILE A 255 -15.41 -7.07 -44.54
C ILE A 255 -15.12 -6.81 -46.03
N ARG A 256 -16.11 -7.00 -46.91
CA ARG A 256 -15.96 -6.75 -48.36
C ARG A 256 -15.74 -5.28 -48.67
N GLU A 257 -16.47 -4.36 -48.02
CA GLU A 257 -16.25 -2.93 -48.23
C GLU A 257 -14.87 -2.46 -47.77
N LYS A 258 -14.37 -2.97 -46.63
CA LYS A 258 -13.01 -2.63 -46.14
C LYS A 258 -11.90 -3.22 -47.01
N ILE A 259 -12.11 -4.41 -47.58
CA ILE A 259 -11.17 -5.03 -48.52
C ILE A 259 -11.19 -4.30 -49.87
N MET A 260 -12.36 -3.90 -50.39
CA MET A 260 -12.46 -3.17 -51.65
C MET A 260 -11.80 -1.79 -51.58
N ARG A 261 -11.97 -1.03 -50.47
CA ARG A 261 -11.29 0.25 -50.28
C ARG A 261 -9.76 0.11 -50.28
N ARG A 262 -9.23 -0.95 -49.65
CA ARG A 262 -7.79 -1.26 -49.66
C ARG A 262 -7.27 -1.71 -51.02
N TYR A 263 -8.11 -2.32 -51.85
CA TYR A 263 -7.75 -2.73 -53.20
C TYR A 263 -7.65 -1.51 -54.14
N ASP A 264 -8.56 -0.54 -54.02
CA ASP A 264 -8.52 0.70 -54.80
C ASP A 264 -7.30 1.58 -54.47
N ASP A 265 -6.86 1.62 -53.21
CA ASP A 265 -5.67 2.37 -52.78
C ASP A 265 -4.34 1.76 -53.27
N LEU A 266 -4.34 0.48 -53.69
CA LEU A 266 -3.15 -0.22 -54.19
C LEU A 266 -3.04 -0.20 -55.73
N VAL A 267 -4.09 0.25 -56.43
CA VAL A 267 -4.18 0.23 -57.90
C VAL A 267 -4.08 1.65 -58.50
N LYS A 268 -3.97 2.70 -57.66
CA LYS A 268 -3.60 4.06 -58.07
C LYS A 268 -2.11 4.33 -57.85
#